data_AF-A0A3B1CIZ3-F1
#
_entry.id   AF-A0A3B1CIZ3-F1
#
_cell.length_a   1.000
_cell.length_b   1.000
_cell.length_c   1.000
_cell.angle_alpha   90.00
_cell.angle_beta   90.00
_cell.angle_gamma   90.00
#
_symmetry.space_group_name_H-M   'P 1'
#
loop_
_entity.id
_entity.type
_entity.pdbx_description
1 polymer ?
#
loop_
_entity_poly.entity_id
_entity_poly.type
_entity_poly.pdbx_seq_one_letter_code
_entity_poly.pdbx_strand_id
1 'polypeptide(L)'
;NLSAQNVTYEPIEINNLKTQISNVGSIEQINFEESAVQYSSGFYLSGKMGEVIWGNGVFPSVVGMADFLPGNVNSDPNGSKNKIYVVESSDLDFGASWQEWKDAVELGALYYDGNNDGIYDPVDLNGNDSWDPEEDKPDIIGDYTAWSVYNDSKLSSERLYSNVTPKGIEIRQTVFGYNLKHDDNLSNTIFVRYIIENKGNISEQFDSVYFGPVMDPDIGSDYNKDYVGCDTLLNAVFAYKKSKDNDNGYGNNPPSIASALLQGPHAYIPGVTFIDNNSNGIYDDGVDTALDTAEIHRGELLGIKYIPGAKNLTMNSSTSLLKSHPSLDTPDNEIQQMNYSIGGMFANGDPIVVSELNIGNGAELGDAANSIPPEFMFSGDPVTKEGWLLTTEWDYRAMLSSGPFKLSAGDAVEVITSYNVGRSDSALSSVVAAKEITKNIIEVYDRNFTNIPVDVKRKENIPSEFSLAQNYPNPFNPTTTIKYSITTPPQPFPSQGEGVSKGFVTLKVYDILGREVATLVNKAQKSGNYEVQFDASDLTSGVYFYKLNVYAPGRAGGFVETKKMLLLR
;
A
#
# COMPACT_ATOMS: atom_id res chain seq x y z
N ASN A 1 -21.11 -25.66 2.70
CA ASN A 1 -20.10 -26.17 1.75
C ASN A 1 -20.43 -25.75 0.32
N LEU A 2 -20.40 -24.44 0.07
CA LEU A 2 -20.18 -23.88 -1.25
C LEU A 2 -18.80 -23.24 -1.19
N SER A 3 -17.78 -24.07 -1.36
CA SER A 3 -16.48 -23.61 -1.80
C SER A 3 -16.66 -23.18 -3.26
N ALA A 4 -17.24 -22.00 -3.49
CA ALA A 4 -16.90 -21.27 -4.70
C ALA A 4 -15.38 -21.14 -4.63
N GLN A 5 -14.68 -21.74 -5.58
CA GLN A 5 -13.24 -21.66 -5.65
C GLN A 5 -12.91 -20.18 -5.80
N ASN A 6 -12.57 -19.53 -4.68
CA ASN A 6 -11.73 -18.35 -4.69
C ASN A 6 -10.48 -18.82 -5.43
N VAL A 7 -10.40 -18.54 -6.73
CA VAL A 7 -9.17 -18.68 -7.46
C VAL A 7 -8.30 -17.53 -6.93
N THR A 8 -7.63 -17.80 -5.82
CA THR A 8 -6.52 -16.98 -5.37
C THR A 8 -5.44 -17.17 -6.42
N TYR A 9 -5.19 -16.13 -7.18
CA TYR A 9 -4.05 -16.08 -8.09
C TYR A 9 -2.76 -16.10 -7.27
N GLU A 10 -1.66 -16.48 -7.93
CA GLU A 10 -0.33 -16.31 -7.35
C GLU A 10 -0.21 -14.89 -6.77
N PRO A 11 0.35 -14.74 -5.55
CA PRO A 11 0.37 -13.44 -4.92
C PRO A 11 1.06 -12.42 -5.82
N ILE A 12 0.43 -11.26 -6.00
CA ILE A 12 0.99 -10.17 -6.78
C ILE A 12 2.12 -9.55 -5.96
N GLU A 13 3.32 -9.61 -6.51
CA GLU A 13 4.50 -8.98 -5.93
C GLU A 13 4.57 -7.54 -6.43
N ILE A 14 4.01 -6.63 -5.62
CA ILE A 14 4.17 -5.19 -5.81
C ILE A 14 5.35 -4.78 -4.92
N ASN A 15 6.56 -4.99 -5.45
CA ASN A 15 7.82 -4.61 -4.82
C ASN A 15 8.10 -5.31 -3.47
N ASN A 16 8.18 -4.52 -2.39
CA ASN A 16 8.38 -5.03 -1.03
C ASN A 16 7.07 -5.59 -0.43
N LEU A 17 5.96 -5.43 -1.15
CA LEU A 17 4.66 -5.93 -0.76
C LEU A 17 4.27 -7.14 -1.59
N LYS A 18 3.87 -8.20 -0.91
CA LYS A 18 3.30 -9.39 -1.54
C LYS A 18 1.85 -9.51 -1.11
N THR A 19 0.95 -9.45 -2.08
CA THR A 19 -0.48 -9.40 -1.81
C THR A 19 -1.27 -10.49 -2.53
N GLN A 20 -2.31 -11.03 -1.88
CA GLN A 20 -3.26 -11.93 -2.52
C GLN A 20 -4.58 -11.21 -2.79
N ILE A 21 -5.06 -11.30 -4.02
CA ILE A 21 -6.32 -10.66 -4.44
C ILE A 21 -7.30 -11.76 -4.84
N SER A 22 -8.54 -11.66 -4.37
CA SER A 22 -9.63 -12.53 -4.80
C SER A 22 -10.35 -11.97 -6.03
N ASN A 23 -11.02 -12.85 -6.78
CA ASN A 23 -11.86 -12.48 -7.92
C ASN A 23 -13.17 -11.76 -7.53
N VAL A 24 -13.36 -11.44 -6.25
CA VAL A 24 -14.43 -10.58 -5.72
C VAL A 24 -13.88 -9.33 -5.03
N GLY A 25 -12.61 -8.98 -5.30
CA GLY A 25 -12.01 -7.72 -4.88
C GLY A 25 -11.45 -7.68 -3.45
N SER A 26 -11.47 -8.80 -2.73
CA SER A 26 -10.83 -8.90 -1.40
C SER A 26 -9.31 -8.88 -1.54
N ILE A 27 -8.63 -8.13 -0.68
CA ILE A 27 -7.17 -8.18 -0.51
C ILE A 27 -6.90 -9.01 0.74
N GLU A 28 -6.57 -10.29 0.54
CA GLU A 28 -6.60 -11.33 1.59
C GLU A 28 -5.35 -11.40 2.46
N GLN A 29 -4.25 -10.73 2.09
CA GLN A 29 -3.08 -10.53 2.95
C GLN A 29 -2.13 -9.55 2.27
N ILE A 30 -1.54 -8.61 3.01
CA ILE A 30 -0.36 -7.86 2.55
C ILE A 30 0.81 -8.23 3.45
N ASN A 31 1.83 -8.83 2.84
CA ASN A 31 3.08 -9.16 3.50
C ASN A 31 4.14 -8.11 3.17
N PHE A 32 4.92 -7.71 4.16
CA PHE A 32 6.06 -6.81 4.06
C PHE A 32 7.28 -7.47 4.72
N GLU A 33 8.39 -7.58 3.97
CA GLU A 33 9.61 -8.30 4.40
C GLU A 33 9.31 -9.73 4.92
N GLU A 34 8.52 -10.50 4.15
CA GLU A 34 8.13 -11.89 4.46
C GLU A 34 7.22 -12.08 5.69
N SER A 35 6.86 -11.00 6.39
CA SER A 35 5.95 -11.03 7.53
C SER A 35 4.63 -10.31 7.21
N ALA A 36 3.54 -10.71 7.86
CA ALA A 36 2.25 -10.06 7.70
C ALA A 36 2.25 -8.65 8.33
N VAL A 37 1.71 -7.68 7.60
CA VAL A 37 1.39 -6.33 8.13
C VAL A 37 -0.10 -6.00 8.04
N GLN A 38 -0.81 -6.74 7.19
CA GLN A 38 -2.24 -6.61 6.96
C GLN A 38 -2.79 -8.01 6.71
N TYR A 39 -3.74 -8.45 7.52
CA TYR A 39 -4.32 -9.77 7.31
C TYR A 39 -5.44 -9.76 6.30
N SER A 40 -6.30 -8.74 6.27
CA SER A 40 -7.39 -8.68 5.29
C SER A 40 -7.82 -7.26 5.03
N SER A 41 -8.14 -6.92 3.79
CA SER A 41 -8.76 -5.64 3.44
C SER A 41 -9.87 -5.83 2.44
N GLY A 42 -10.82 -4.90 2.46
CA GLY A 42 -11.97 -4.92 1.57
C GLY A 42 -12.75 -3.62 1.70
N PHE A 43 -14.07 -3.68 1.57
CA PHE A 43 -14.90 -2.49 1.69
C PHE A 43 -16.29 -2.79 2.24
N TYR A 44 -16.85 -1.78 2.89
CA TYR A 44 -18.27 -1.65 3.18
C TYR A 44 -18.90 -0.67 2.19
N LEU A 45 -20.10 -1.00 1.73
CA LEU A 45 -20.97 -0.14 0.93
C LEU A 45 -22.35 -0.12 1.57
N SER A 46 -22.80 1.05 2.01
CA SER A 46 -24.11 1.23 2.63
C SER A 46 -24.86 2.37 1.96
N GLY A 47 -26.18 2.37 2.05
CA GLY A 47 -26.99 3.41 1.42
C GLY A 47 -28.46 3.33 1.78
N LYS A 48 -29.25 4.16 1.12
CA LYS A 48 -30.71 4.19 1.24
C LYS A 48 -31.38 3.95 -0.11
N MET A 49 -32.50 3.25 -0.07
CA MET A 49 -33.44 3.09 -1.17
C MET A 49 -34.81 3.59 -0.69
N GLY A 50 -35.08 4.88 -0.90
CA GLY A 50 -36.13 5.58 -0.16
C GLY A 50 -35.78 5.62 1.34
N GLU A 51 -36.71 5.19 2.19
CA GLU A 51 -36.50 5.11 3.65
C GLU A 51 -35.77 3.83 4.10
N VAL A 52 -35.52 2.88 3.19
CA VAL A 52 -34.94 1.57 3.51
C VAL A 52 -33.41 1.67 3.49
N ILE A 53 -32.77 1.40 4.62
CA ILE A 53 -31.31 1.25 4.72
C ILE A 53 -30.91 -0.09 4.13
N TRP A 54 -29.77 -0.13 3.45
CA TRP A 54 -29.12 -1.34 3.00
C TRP A 54 -27.62 -1.28 3.27
N GLY A 55 -27.02 -2.46 3.44
CA GLY A 55 -25.59 -2.65 3.67
C GLY A 55 -25.11 -3.84 2.85
N ASN A 56 -23.92 -3.69 2.29
CA ASN A 56 -23.25 -4.66 1.43
C ASN A 56 -21.73 -4.52 1.61
N GLY A 57 -20.95 -5.47 1.13
CA GLY A 57 -19.50 -5.34 1.09
C GLY A 57 -18.75 -6.65 0.85
N VAL A 58 -17.43 -6.53 0.92
CA VAL A 58 -16.49 -7.65 0.82
C VAL A 58 -15.50 -7.49 1.96
N PHE A 59 -15.55 -8.38 2.94
CA PHE A 59 -14.56 -8.52 4.01
C PHE A 59 -14.58 -9.96 4.59
N PRO A 60 -14.31 -10.97 3.75
CA PRO A 60 -14.71 -12.36 3.99
C PRO A 60 -13.88 -13.08 5.06
N SER A 61 -12.57 -12.85 5.10
CA SER A 61 -11.64 -13.54 6.00
C SER A 61 -11.78 -13.14 7.47
N VAL A 62 -12.50 -12.04 7.75
CA VAL A 62 -12.62 -11.45 9.09
C VAL A 62 -14.06 -11.45 9.57
N VAL A 63 -14.98 -10.88 8.79
CA VAL A 63 -16.39 -10.70 9.17
C VAL A 63 -17.31 -11.71 8.48
N GLY A 64 -16.78 -12.49 7.54
CA GLY A 64 -17.59 -13.42 6.73
C GLY A 64 -18.47 -12.71 5.70
N MET A 65 -18.32 -11.39 5.54
CA MET A 65 -19.06 -10.63 4.55
C MET A 65 -18.49 -10.89 3.16
N ALA A 66 -19.23 -11.62 2.35
CA ALA A 66 -18.82 -12.08 1.03
C ALA A 66 -20.01 -11.95 0.08
N ASP A 67 -20.55 -10.74 -0.05
CA ASP A 67 -21.85 -10.48 -0.65
C ASP A 67 -21.81 -10.33 -2.18
N PHE A 68 -20.61 -10.34 -2.75
CA PHE A 68 -20.37 -10.21 -4.18
C PHE A 68 -20.00 -11.56 -4.82
N LEU A 69 -20.33 -11.68 -6.11
CA LEU A 69 -20.01 -12.80 -6.99
C LEU A 69 -19.17 -12.31 -8.18
N PRO A 70 -18.26 -13.13 -8.73
CA PRO A 70 -17.48 -12.76 -9.91
C PRO A 70 -18.36 -12.42 -11.13
N GLY A 71 -17.92 -11.46 -11.95
CA GLY A 71 -18.57 -11.07 -13.20
C GLY A 71 -19.54 -9.89 -13.08
N ASN A 72 -20.15 -9.51 -14.21
CA ASN A 72 -21.24 -8.53 -14.27
C ASN A 72 -22.55 -9.08 -13.68
N VAL A 73 -23.49 -8.19 -13.34
CA VAL A 73 -24.85 -8.54 -12.92
C VAL A 73 -25.48 -9.43 -13.99
N ASN A 74 -26.18 -10.48 -13.54
CA ASN A 74 -26.79 -11.52 -14.39
C ASN A 74 -25.81 -12.43 -15.16
N SER A 75 -24.49 -12.32 -14.98
CA SER A 75 -23.54 -13.28 -15.55
C SER A 75 -23.44 -14.58 -14.71
N ASP A 76 -22.97 -15.67 -15.32
CA ASP A 76 -22.64 -16.90 -14.58
C ASP A 76 -21.35 -16.67 -13.78
N PRO A 77 -21.35 -16.71 -12.44
CA PRO A 77 -20.16 -16.47 -11.64
C PRO A 77 -19.01 -17.46 -11.86
N ASN A 78 -19.28 -18.60 -12.50
CA ASN A 78 -18.25 -19.58 -12.88
C ASN A 78 -17.84 -19.47 -14.36
N GLY A 79 -18.30 -18.42 -15.06
CA GLY A 79 -17.93 -18.15 -16.44
C GLY A 79 -16.42 -17.97 -16.59
N SER A 80 -15.85 -18.45 -17.69
CA SER A 80 -14.39 -18.45 -17.90
C SER A 80 -13.75 -17.06 -17.99
N LYS A 81 -14.56 -16.03 -18.25
CA LYS A 81 -14.13 -14.62 -18.27
C LYS A 81 -14.20 -13.97 -16.88
N ASN A 82 -14.91 -14.56 -15.92
CA ASN A 82 -15.10 -13.99 -14.59
C ASN A 82 -13.92 -14.32 -13.66
N LYS A 83 -12.76 -13.74 -14.01
CA LYS A 83 -11.46 -14.00 -13.40
C LYS A 83 -10.68 -12.70 -13.19
N ILE A 84 -9.48 -12.80 -12.63
CA ILE A 84 -8.56 -11.68 -12.52
C ILE A 84 -7.70 -11.63 -13.79
N TYR A 85 -7.64 -10.46 -14.41
CA TYR A 85 -6.79 -10.15 -15.55
C TYR A 85 -5.56 -9.41 -15.05
N VAL A 86 -4.37 -9.80 -15.49
CA VAL A 86 -3.10 -9.19 -15.05
C VAL A 86 -2.31 -8.77 -16.28
N VAL A 87 -1.84 -7.53 -16.26
CA VAL A 87 -0.93 -6.95 -17.26
C VAL A 87 0.21 -6.23 -16.54
N GLU A 88 1.42 -6.39 -17.05
CA GLU A 88 2.62 -5.74 -16.53
C GLU A 88 3.18 -4.74 -17.55
N SER A 89 3.83 -3.68 -17.09
CA SER A 89 4.51 -2.72 -17.98
C SER A 89 5.66 -3.37 -18.75
N SER A 90 6.19 -4.49 -18.27
CA SER A 90 7.24 -5.29 -18.93
C SER A 90 6.72 -6.39 -19.86
N ASP A 91 5.41 -6.59 -19.95
CA ASP A 91 4.85 -7.51 -20.93
C ASP A 91 5.19 -7.04 -22.36
N LEU A 92 5.33 -8.01 -23.28
CA LEU A 92 5.52 -7.67 -24.69
C LEU A 92 4.26 -6.97 -25.21
N ASP A 93 4.44 -5.84 -25.91
CA ASP A 93 3.36 -5.16 -26.61
C ASP A 93 2.64 -6.15 -27.54
N PHE A 94 1.30 -6.06 -27.59
CA PHE A 94 0.41 -6.98 -28.32
C PHE A 94 0.48 -8.45 -27.89
N GLY A 95 1.23 -8.76 -26.83
CA GLY A 95 1.45 -10.10 -26.31
C GLY A 95 0.21 -10.75 -25.72
N ALA A 96 0.39 -11.93 -25.12
CA ALA A 96 -0.72 -12.76 -24.65
C ALA A 96 -1.65 -12.04 -23.65
N SER A 97 -1.09 -11.29 -22.70
CA SER A 97 -1.87 -10.54 -21.69
C SER A 97 -2.71 -9.43 -22.31
N TRP A 98 -2.20 -8.74 -23.34
CA TRP A 98 -2.95 -7.71 -24.09
C TRP A 98 -4.09 -8.32 -24.91
N GLN A 99 -3.86 -9.49 -25.52
CA GLN A 99 -4.91 -10.21 -26.24
C GLN A 99 -5.99 -10.74 -25.28
N GLU A 100 -5.59 -11.22 -24.10
CA GLU A 100 -6.52 -11.67 -23.06
C GLU A 100 -7.35 -10.52 -22.48
N TRP A 101 -6.79 -9.31 -22.43
CA TRP A 101 -7.49 -8.08 -22.00
C TRP A 101 -8.73 -7.76 -22.84
N LYS A 102 -8.89 -8.33 -24.04
CA LYS A 102 -10.14 -8.23 -24.83
C LYS A 102 -11.35 -8.69 -24.02
N ASP A 103 -11.21 -9.82 -23.32
CA ASP A 103 -12.29 -10.30 -22.46
C ASP A 103 -12.55 -9.36 -21.28
N ALA A 104 -11.50 -8.72 -20.74
CA ALA A 104 -11.66 -7.72 -19.67
C ALA A 104 -12.43 -6.48 -20.17
N VAL A 105 -12.11 -5.98 -21.37
CA VAL A 105 -12.81 -4.86 -21.99
C VAL A 105 -14.27 -5.19 -22.27
N GLU A 106 -14.58 -6.40 -22.75
CA GLU A 106 -15.97 -6.87 -22.91
C GLU A 106 -16.75 -6.86 -21.59
N LEU A 107 -16.07 -7.06 -20.47
CA LEU A 107 -16.63 -7.00 -19.11
C LEU A 107 -16.62 -5.59 -18.50
N GLY A 108 -16.08 -4.61 -19.23
CA GLY A 108 -16.09 -3.18 -18.88
C GLY A 108 -14.78 -2.63 -18.33
N ALA A 109 -13.64 -3.30 -18.54
CA ALA A 109 -12.33 -2.73 -18.25
C ALA A 109 -12.05 -1.50 -19.13
N LEU A 110 -11.29 -0.55 -18.59
CA LEU A 110 -10.80 0.58 -19.37
C LEU A 110 -9.64 0.13 -20.28
N TYR A 111 -9.42 0.89 -21.35
CA TYR A 111 -8.30 0.73 -22.28
C TYR A 111 -8.06 2.07 -22.99
N TYR A 112 -6.84 2.26 -23.50
CA TYR A 112 -6.53 3.38 -24.37
C TYR A 112 -6.88 2.99 -25.81
N ASP A 113 -7.78 3.77 -26.42
CA ASP A 113 -8.25 3.64 -27.80
C ASP A 113 -7.45 4.63 -28.67
N GLY A 114 -6.40 4.12 -29.31
CA GLY A 114 -5.46 4.97 -30.07
C GLY A 114 -6.05 5.47 -31.39
N ASN A 115 -6.88 4.64 -32.02
CA ASN A 115 -7.47 4.92 -33.32
C ASN A 115 -8.85 5.64 -33.22
N ASN A 116 -9.42 5.72 -32.01
CA ASN A 116 -10.71 6.32 -31.66
C ASN A 116 -11.92 5.66 -32.34
N ASP A 117 -11.90 4.34 -32.54
CA ASP A 117 -13.01 3.58 -33.13
C ASP A 117 -13.97 2.95 -32.09
N GLY A 118 -13.61 3.02 -30.81
CA GLY A 118 -14.40 2.51 -29.68
C GLY A 118 -14.36 0.98 -29.52
N ILE A 119 -13.45 0.30 -30.20
CA ILE A 119 -13.21 -1.13 -30.12
C ILE A 119 -11.81 -1.33 -29.54
N TYR A 120 -11.63 -2.33 -28.68
CA TYR A 120 -10.29 -2.72 -28.23
C TYR A 120 -9.75 -3.85 -29.12
N ASP A 121 -8.85 -3.51 -30.04
CA ASP A 121 -8.17 -4.45 -30.92
C ASP A 121 -6.65 -4.20 -31.00
N PRO A 122 -5.89 -4.56 -29.95
CA PRO A 122 -4.44 -4.39 -29.91
C PRO A 122 -3.76 -5.16 -31.06
N VAL A 123 -3.28 -4.42 -32.06
CA VAL A 123 -2.60 -4.91 -33.25
C VAL A 123 -1.47 -3.95 -33.60
N ASP A 124 -0.29 -4.50 -33.88
CA ASP A 124 0.83 -3.77 -34.47
C ASP A 124 0.53 -3.45 -35.94
N LEU A 125 0.23 -2.19 -36.22
CA LEU A 125 -0.16 -1.69 -37.54
C LEU A 125 1.04 -1.56 -38.49
N ASN A 126 2.25 -1.34 -37.95
CA ASN A 126 3.43 -1.03 -38.75
C ASN A 126 4.52 -2.13 -38.74
N GLY A 127 4.35 -3.16 -37.92
CA GLY A 127 5.20 -4.35 -37.82
C GLY A 127 6.52 -4.10 -37.10
N ASN A 128 6.59 -3.13 -36.17
CA ASN A 128 7.81 -2.78 -35.44
C ASN A 128 7.96 -3.50 -34.08
N ASP A 129 7.00 -4.35 -33.69
CA ASP A 129 6.93 -5.03 -32.40
C ASP A 129 6.91 -4.08 -31.18
N SER A 130 6.39 -2.86 -31.35
CA SER A 130 6.34 -1.79 -30.33
C SER A 130 5.02 -1.03 -30.43
N TRP A 131 4.42 -0.70 -29.30
CA TRP A 131 3.19 0.10 -29.29
C TRP A 131 3.43 1.54 -29.77
N ASP A 132 2.53 2.01 -30.63
CA ASP A 132 2.44 3.38 -31.11
C ASP A 132 1.13 4.07 -30.64
N PRO A 133 1.09 5.42 -30.50
CA PRO A 133 -0.07 6.14 -29.93
C PRO A 133 -1.39 6.01 -30.71
N GLU A 134 -1.35 5.58 -31.96
CA GLU A 134 -2.53 5.31 -32.79
C GLU A 134 -3.09 3.88 -32.60
N GLU A 135 -2.47 3.08 -31.73
CA GLU A 135 -2.84 1.68 -31.48
C GLU A 135 -3.39 1.50 -30.06
N ASP A 136 -4.15 0.42 -29.88
CA ASP A 136 -4.81 0.15 -28.62
C ASP A 136 -3.89 -0.49 -27.58
N LYS A 137 -4.14 -0.16 -26.32
CA LYS A 137 -3.39 -0.67 -25.18
C LYS A 137 -4.30 -0.92 -23.97
N PRO A 138 -4.08 -1.99 -23.18
CA PRO A 138 -4.74 -2.14 -21.90
C PRO A 138 -4.58 -0.90 -21.03
N ASP A 139 -5.46 -0.70 -20.06
CA ASP A 139 -5.28 0.33 -19.04
C ASP A 139 -4.15 -0.04 -18.06
N ILE A 140 -2.90 0.14 -18.51
CA ILE A 140 -1.69 -0.06 -17.72
C ILE A 140 -1.35 1.26 -17.03
N ILE A 141 -1.84 1.41 -15.80
CA ILE A 141 -1.62 2.62 -14.99
C ILE A 141 -0.37 2.51 -14.11
N GLY A 142 0.09 1.29 -13.78
CA GLY A 142 1.32 1.01 -13.05
C GLY A 142 2.16 -0.10 -13.67
N ASP A 143 3.30 -0.41 -13.06
CA ASP A 143 4.18 -1.50 -13.53
C ASP A 143 3.52 -2.87 -13.39
N TYR A 144 2.64 -3.01 -12.40
CA TYR A 144 1.74 -4.14 -12.25
C TYR A 144 0.31 -3.61 -12.22
N THR A 145 -0.57 -4.18 -13.04
CA THR A 145 -2.00 -3.86 -13.03
C THR A 145 -2.82 -5.14 -13.06
N ALA A 146 -3.67 -5.32 -12.04
CA ALA A 146 -4.63 -6.40 -11.96
C ALA A 146 -6.05 -5.85 -11.97
N TRP A 147 -6.93 -6.47 -12.75
CA TRP A 147 -8.31 -6.02 -12.93
C TRP A 147 -9.30 -7.17 -12.77
N SER A 148 -10.43 -6.89 -12.14
CA SER A 148 -11.57 -7.81 -12.06
C SER A 148 -12.90 -7.04 -11.99
N VAL A 149 -13.98 -7.73 -12.34
CA VAL A 149 -15.36 -7.26 -12.13
C VAL A 149 -16.13 -8.27 -11.29
N TYR A 150 -16.97 -7.76 -10.40
CA TYR A 150 -17.84 -8.55 -9.55
C TYR A 150 -19.11 -7.76 -9.21
N ASN A 151 -20.15 -8.47 -8.78
CA ASN A 151 -21.48 -7.89 -8.62
C ASN A 151 -22.21 -8.45 -7.41
N ASP A 152 -23.22 -7.74 -6.94
CA ASP A 152 -23.94 -8.10 -5.74
C ASP A 152 -25.13 -9.07 -5.95
N SER A 153 -25.14 -9.87 -7.02
CA SER A 153 -26.29 -10.77 -7.28
C SER A 153 -26.40 -11.96 -6.31
N LYS A 154 -25.52 -12.07 -5.30
CA LYS A 154 -25.59 -13.14 -4.29
C LYS A 154 -26.94 -13.14 -3.59
N LEU A 155 -27.58 -14.31 -3.51
CA LEU A 155 -28.91 -14.45 -2.91
C LEU A 155 -28.89 -14.00 -1.45
N SER A 156 -29.96 -13.32 -1.01
CA SER A 156 -30.08 -12.84 0.36
C SER A 156 -29.84 -13.94 1.40
N SER A 157 -30.33 -15.16 1.17
CA SER A 157 -30.11 -16.29 2.09
C SER A 157 -28.64 -16.72 2.26
N GLU A 158 -27.74 -16.25 1.41
CA GLU A 158 -26.31 -16.59 1.41
C GLU A 158 -25.41 -15.39 1.77
N ARG A 159 -26.01 -14.22 2.03
CA ARG A 159 -25.33 -13.00 2.48
C ARG A 159 -25.20 -13.00 3.99
N LEU A 160 -24.30 -12.15 4.50
CA LEU A 160 -24.18 -11.92 5.94
C LEU A 160 -25.49 -11.34 6.50
N TYR A 161 -26.03 -10.32 5.84
CA TYR A 161 -27.32 -9.72 6.19
C TYR A 161 -28.42 -10.34 5.34
N SER A 162 -29.00 -11.42 5.85
CA SER A 162 -29.97 -12.23 5.08
C SER A 162 -31.30 -11.53 4.74
N ASN A 163 -31.57 -10.38 5.34
CA ASN A 163 -32.68 -9.49 5.05
C ASN A 163 -32.40 -8.49 3.92
N VAL A 164 -31.14 -8.33 3.51
CA VAL A 164 -30.76 -7.39 2.43
C VAL A 164 -30.83 -8.10 1.08
N THR A 165 -31.61 -7.55 0.16
CA THR A 165 -31.68 -8.02 -1.24
C THR A 165 -30.53 -7.46 -2.09
N PRO A 166 -30.13 -8.15 -3.16
CA PRO A 166 -29.30 -7.55 -4.21
C PRO A 166 -29.81 -6.19 -4.68
N LYS A 167 -28.87 -5.29 -4.97
CA LYS A 167 -29.12 -3.93 -5.43
C LYS A 167 -28.84 -3.77 -6.92
N GLY A 168 -28.22 -4.76 -7.57
CA GLY A 168 -27.81 -4.68 -8.96
C GLY A 168 -26.60 -3.77 -9.12
N ILE A 169 -25.65 -3.86 -8.19
CA ILE A 169 -24.42 -3.07 -8.16
C ILE A 169 -23.28 -3.91 -8.73
N GLU A 170 -22.54 -3.34 -9.66
CA GLU A 170 -21.27 -3.85 -10.19
C GLU A 170 -20.11 -3.05 -9.62
N ILE A 171 -19.01 -3.74 -9.33
CA ILE A 171 -17.74 -3.13 -8.98
C ILE A 171 -16.71 -3.63 -9.99
N ARG A 172 -16.04 -2.69 -10.65
CA ARG A 172 -14.79 -2.97 -11.38
C ARG A 172 -13.65 -2.49 -10.51
N GLN A 173 -12.74 -3.39 -10.17
CA GLN A 173 -11.59 -3.10 -9.33
C GLN A 173 -10.33 -3.17 -10.17
N THR A 174 -9.46 -2.18 -10.01
CA THR A 174 -8.10 -2.17 -10.55
C THR A 174 -7.12 -2.04 -9.39
N VAL A 175 -6.26 -3.02 -9.18
CA VAL A 175 -5.18 -2.97 -8.21
C VAL A 175 -3.87 -2.78 -8.96
N PHE A 176 -3.08 -1.79 -8.57
CA PHE A 176 -1.86 -1.45 -9.29
C PHE A 176 -0.75 -0.92 -8.38
N GLY A 177 0.48 -0.93 -8.88
CA GLY A 177 1.64 -0.38 -8.18
C GLY A 177 2.83 -0.16 -9.10
N TYR A 178 3.85 0.54 -8.59
CA TYR A 178 5.00 0.99 -9.38
C TYR A 178 6.31 0.39 -8.87
N ASN A 179 7.05 -0.29 -9.73
CA ASN A 179 8.33 -0.91 -9.44
C ASN A 179 9.50 0.05 -9.63
N LEU A 180 9.62 0.97 -8.69
CA LEU A 180 10.75 1.89 -8.63
C LEU A 180 11.86 1.27 -7.79
N LYS A 181 12.73 0.50 -8.45
CA LYS A 181 13.98 0.01 -7.83
C LYS A 181 14.68 1.20 -7.15
N HIS A 182 14.73 1.18 -5.82
CA HIS A 182 15.35 2.16 -4.92
C HIS A 182 14.52 3.37 -4.44
N ASP A 183 13.20 3.42 -4.67
CA ASP A 183 12.31 4.38 -3.99
C ASP A 183 11.41 3.68 -2.95
N ASP A 184 11.76 3.82 -1.67
CA ASP A 184 11.02 3.21 -0.55
C ASP A 184 9.58 3.76 -0.40
N ASN A 185 9.22 4.87 -1.06
CA ASN A 185 7.87 5.42 -0.94
C ASN A 185 6.86 4.63 -1.78
N LEU A 186 7.07 4.58 -3.10
CA LEU A 186 6.16 3.87 -4.01
C LEU A 186 6.40 2.35 -4.01
N SER A 187 7.61 1.90 -3.68
CA SER A 187 7.90 0.47 -3.52
C SER A 187 7.18 -0.17 -2.32
N ASN A 188 6.61 0.62 -1.43
CA ASN A 188 5.84 0.14 -0.28
C ASN A 188 4.35 0.51 -0.41
N THR A 189 3.82 0.61 -1.63
CA THR A 189 2.47 1.09 -1.88
C THR A 189 1.70 0.19 -2.86
N ILE A 190 0.43 -0.05 -2.55
CA ILE A 190 -0.57 -0.64 -3.42
C ILE A 190 -1.67 0.40 -3.62
N PHE A 191 -2.10 0.62 -4.85
CA PHE A 191 -3.25 1.44 -5.20
C PHE A 191 -4.44 0.56 -5.56
N VAL A 192 -5.64 1.02 -5.23
CA VAL A 192 -6.89 0.37 -5.64
C VAL A 192 -7.86 1.41 -6.17
N ARG A 193 -8.22 1.28 -7.45
CA ARG A 193 -9.30 2.03 -8.08
C ARG A 193 -10.56 1.16 -8.13
N TYR A 194 -11.66 1.72 -7.65
CA TYR A 194 -12.99 1.14 -7.72
C TYR A 194 -13.84 1.96 -8.68
N ILE A 195 -14.54 1.29 -9.59
CA ILE A 195 -15.63 1.87 -10.38
C ILE A 195 -16.92 1.19 -9.94
N ILE A 196 -17.77 1.93 -9.25
CA ILE A 196 -19.01 1.47 -8.63
C ILE A 196 -20.18 1.88 -9.52
N GLU A 197 -20.91 0.91 -10.04
CA GLU A 197 -22.02 1.16 -10.97
C GLU A 197 -23.32 0.55 -10.47
N ASN A 198 -24.38 1.36 -10.40
CA ASN A 198 -25.74 0.87 -10.29
C ASN A 198 -26.27 0.55 -11.69
N LYS A 199 -26.73 -0.68 -11.92
CA LYS A 199 -27.27 -1.10 -13.23
C LYS A 199 -28.71 -0.63 -13.48
N GLY A 200 -29.39 -0.09 -12.47
CA GLY A 200 -30.76 0.40 -12.58
C GLY A 200 -31.82 -0.70 -12.50
N ASN A 201 -31.41 -1.97 -12.44
CA ASN A 201 -32.32 -3.12 -12.45
C ASN A 201 -33.26 -3.17 -11.22
N ILE A 202 -32.85 -2.57 -10.10
CA ILE A 202 -33.58 -2.58 -8.82
C ILE A 202 -34.13 -1.20 -8.46
N SER A 203 -33.30 -0.16 -8.59
CA SER A 203 -33.67 1.24 -8.39
C SER A 203 -32.86 2.11 -9.36
N GLU A 204 -33.50 3.13 -9.93
CA GLU A 204 -32.82 4.13 -10.76
C GLU A 204 -31.77 4.92 -9.96
N GLN A 205 -31.93 5.03 -8.64
CA GLN A 205 -31.01 5.75 -7.78
C GLN A 205 -31.00 5.16 -6.36
N PHE A 206 -29.79 5.10 -5.78
CA PHE A 206 -29.60 4.97 -4.35
C PHE A 206 -29.08 6.30 -3.79
N ASP A 207 -29.57 6.67 -2.62
CA ASP A 207 -29.23 7.93 -1.96
C ASP A 207 -28.49 7.66 -0.65
N SER A 208 -27.84 8.69 -0.11
CA SER A 208 -27.05 8.59 1.11
C SER A 208 -26.06 7.42 1.09
N VAL A 209 -25.42 7.20 -0.06
CA VAL A 209 -24.48 6.09 -0.25
C VAL A 209 -23.14 6.46 0.35
N TYR A 210 -22.56 5.51 1.08
CA TYR A 210 -21.22 5.61 1.65
C TYR A 210 -20.38 4.44 1.17
N PHE A 211 -19.16 4.74 0.73
CA PHE A 211 -18.15 3.75 0.42
C PHE A 211 -17.03 3.86 1.45
N GLY A 212 -16.67 2.73 2.07
CA GLY A 212 -15.64 2.72 3.09
C GLY A 212 -14.70 1.52 2.97
N PRO A 213 -13.46 1.69 2.49
CA PRO A 213 -12.47 0.63 2.57
C PRO A 213 -12.17 0.33 4.05
N VAL A 214 -11.97 -0.94 4.34
CA VAL A 214 -11.74 -1.46 5.68
C VAL A 214 -10.52 -2.37 5.69
N MET A 215 -9.75 -2.31 6.77
CA MET A 215 -8.55 -3.10 6.97
C MET A 215 -8.55 -3.75 8.36
N ASP A 216 -8.15 -5.03 8.43
CA ASP A 216 -7.78 -5.78 9.65
C ASP A 216 -6.24 -5.85 9.82
N PRO A 217 -5.62 -4.80 10.39
CA PRO A 217 -4.18 -4.73 10.55
C PRO A 217 -3.69 -5.74 11.59
N ASP A 218 -2.79 -6.62 11.16
CA ASP A 218 -2.10 -7.59 12.01
C ASP A 218 -0.59 -7.36 11.85
N ILE A 219 -0.02 -6.43 12.63
CA ILE A 219 1.40 -6.09 12.49
C ILE A 219 2.24 -7.09 13.29
N GLY A 220 2.99 -7.94 12.59
CA GLY A 220 3.79 -8.99 13.22
C GLY A 220 2.95 -10.22 13.57
N SER A 221 3.39 -11.04 14.53
CA SER A 221 2.69 -12.30 14.83
C SER A 221 1.63 -12.21 15.95
N ASP A 222 1.59 -11.10 16.69
CA ASP A 222 0.56 -10.84 17.72
C ASP A 222 -0.40 -9.74 17.26
N TYR A 223 -1.56 -10.19 16.77
CA TYR A 223 -2.68 -9.39 16.27
C TYR A 223 -3.40 -8.57 17.37
N ASN A 224 -3.22 -8.88 18.66
CA ASN A 224 -3.93 -8.16 19.73
C ASN A 224 -3.22 -6.89 20.20
N LYS A 225 -2.06 -6.55 19.62
CA LYS A 225 -1.21 -5.46 20.09
C LYS A 225 -1.17 -4.27 19.14
N ASP A 226 -2.07 -4.24 18.17
CA ASP A 226 -2.17 -3.15 17.21
C ASP A 226 -2.94 -1.98 17.80
N TYR A 227 -2.55 -0.78 17.36
CA TYR A 227 -3.26 0.45 17.60
C TYR A 227 -3.66 1.03 16.26
N VAL A 228 -4.80 1.70 16.23
CA VAL A 228 -5.27 2.43 15.04
C VAL A 228 -5.44 3.90 15.35
N GLY A 229 -5.42 4.72 14.31
CA GLY A 229 -5.71 6.14 14.34
C GLY A 229 -6.10 6.65 12.96
N CYS A 230 -6.47 7.92 12.88
CA CYS A 230 -6.71 8.59 11.61
C CYS A 230 -5.94 9.89 11.50
N ASP A 231 -5.69 10.30 10.26
CA ASP A 231 -5.13 11.59 9.90
C ASP A 231 -6.07 12.24 8.88
N THR A 232 -6.85 13.22 9.37
CA THR A 232 -7.90 13.87 8.57
C THR A 232 -7.34 14.76 7.47
N LEU A 233 -6.10 15.23 7.61
CA LEU A 233 -5.43 16.03 6.58
C LEU A 233 -4.91 15.17 5.44
N LEU A 234 -4.53 13.91 5.74
CA LEU A 234 -4.09 12.94 4.75
C LEU A 234 -5.24 12.06 4.22
N ASN A 235 -6.48 12.28 4.67
CA ASN A 235 -7.63 11.40 4.38
C ASN A 235 -7.33 9.92 4.63
N ALA A 236 -6.65 9.61 5.74
CA ALA A 236 -6.10 8.29 5.97
C ALA A 236 -6.43 7.73 7.35
N VAL A 237 -6.51 6.40 7.42
CA VAL A 237 -6.44 5.62 8.65
C VAL A 237 -5.10 4.89 8.68
N PHE A 238 -4.54 4.68 9.87
CA PHE A 238 -3.28 3.98 10.01
C PHE A 238 -3.28 3.07 11.23
N ALA A 239 -2.51 2.00 11.15
CA ALA A 239 -2.25 1.07 12.22
C ALA A 239 -0.76 1.01 12.57
N TYR A 240 -0.45 0.79 13.84
CA TYR A 240 0.91 0.84 14.36
C TYR A 240 1.06 0.10 15.69
N LYS A 241 2.29 -0.23 16.07
CA LYS A 241 2.64 -0.61 17.44
C LYS A 241 3.12 0.61 18.23
N LYS A 242 2.86 0.68 19.55
CA LYS A 242 3.44 1.73 20.42
C LYS A 242 4.89 1.48 20.82
N SER A 243 5.35 0.23 20.73
CA SER A 243 6.69 -0.18 21.15
C SER A 243 7.21 -1.36 20.31
N LYS A 244 8.38 -1.89 20.67
CA LYS A 244 8.99 -3.03 19.97
C LYS A 244 8.04 -4.23 19.90
N ASP A 245 8.04 -4.90 18.75
CA ASP A 245 7.38 -6.18 18.54
C ASP A 245 8.30 -7.30 19.04
N ASN A 246 7.93 -7.90 20.18
CA ASN A 246 8.73 -8.96 20.82
C ASN A 246 8.36 -10.36 20.31
N ASP A 247 7.36 -10.48 19.45
CA ASP A 247 6.72 -11.74 19.12
C ASP A 247 7.13 -12.18 17.70
N ASN A 248 8.42 -12.48 17.48
CA ASN A 248 8.95 -13.06 16.23
C ASN A 248 8.60 -12.33 14.90
N GLY A 249 8.13 -11.09 14.91
CA GLY A 249 7.84 -10.32 13.70
C GLY A 249 8.98 -9.34 13.38
N TYR A 250 8.88 -8.12 13.91
CA TYR A 250 9.69 -6.99 13.46
C TYR A 250 10.69 -6.42 14.47
N GLY A 251 10.73 -6.93 15.70
CA GLY A 251 11.72 -6.52 16.69
C GLY A 251 11.58 -5.06 17.12
N ASN A 252 12.69 -4.31 17.13
CA ASN A 252 12.71 -2.94 17.66
C ASN A 252 11.99 -1.93 16.76
N ASN A 253 11.73 -2.27 15.50
CA ASN A 253 11.18 -1.37 14.51
C ASN A 253 10.01 -1.99 13.74
N PRO A 254 8.88 -2.29 14.40
CA PRO A 254 7.66 -2.68 13.69
C PRO A 254 7.24 -1.60 12.69
N PRO A 255 6.72 -2.00 11.51
CA PRO A 255 6.19 -1.06 10.54
C PRO A 255 4.88 -0.43 11.04
N SER A 256 4.43 0.57 10.31
CA SER A 256 3.07 1.11 10.37
C SER A 256 2.47 0.98 8.98
N ILE A 257 1.21 0.56 8.91
CA ILE A 257 0.44 0.52 7.67
C ILE A 257 -0.58 1.66 7.68
N ALA A 258 -0.74 2.33 6.54
CA ALA A 258 -1.77 3.33 6.32
C ALA A 258 -2.64 2.95 5.13
N SER A 259 -3.92 3.31 5.21
CA SER A 259 -4.84 3.32 4.07
C SER A 259 -5.38 4.72 3.88
N ALA A 260 -5.24 5.26 2.66
CA ALA A 260 -5.64 6.63 2.34
C ALA A 260 -6.68 6.67 1.22
N LEU A 261 -7.62 7.60 1.32
CA LEU A 261 -8.55 7.96 0.26
C LEU A 261 -7.92 9.08 -0.59
N LEU A 262 -7.47 8.73 -1.79
CA LEU A 262 -6.83 9.67 -2.72
C LEU A 262 -7.87 10.40 -3.56
N GLN A 263 -8.88 9.66 -4.05
CA GLN A 263 -10.02 10.19 -4.79
C GLN A 263 -11.28 9.61 -4.20
N GLY A 264 -12.10 10.44 -3.56
CA GLY A 264 -13.43 10.00 -3.14
C GLY A 264 -14.47 10.07 -4.26
N PRO A 265 -15.67 9.54 -4.00
CA PRO A 265 -16.78 9.55 -4.93
C PRO A 265 -17.14 10.98 -5.34
N HIS A 266 -17.55 11.19 -6.59
CA HIS A 266 -18.09 12.49 -7.00
C HIS A 266 -19.50 12.70 -6.47
N ALA A 267 -19.83 13.94 -6.10
CA ALA A 267 -21.16 14.29 -5.61
C ALA A 267 -21.62 15.65 -6.15
N TYR A 268 -22.87 15.68 -6.60
CA TYR A 268 -23.60 16.90 -6.94
C TYR A 268 -24.35 17.40 -5.71
N ILE A 269 -24.05 18.62 -5.28
CA ILE A 269 -24.63 19.24 -4.09
C ILE A 269 -25.22 20.60 -4.49
N PRO A 270 -26.56 20.71 -4.65
CA PRO A 270 -27.21 21.96 -5.01
C PRO A 270 -26.83 23.11 -4.07
N GLY A 271 -26.43 24.25 -4.65
CA GLY A 271 -26.00 25.44 -3.92
C GLY A 271 -24.56 25.37 -3.36
N VAL A 272 -23.88 24.24 -3.51
CA VAL A 272 -22.47 24.06 -3.11
C VAL A 272 -21.59 23.84 -4.33
N THR A 273 -21.91 22.85 -5.16
CA THR A 273 -21.10 22.48 -6.34
C THR A 273 -21.71 23.01 -7.65
N PHE A 274 -22.98 23.43 -7.64
CA PHE A 274 -23.64 24.09 -8.76
C PHE A 274 -24.81 24.97 -8.31
N ILE A 275 -25.18 25.95 -9.15
CA ILE A 275 -26.44 26.69 -9.05
C ILE A 275 -27.47 25.98 -9.92
N ASP A 276 -28.52 25.49 -9.28
CA ASP A 276 -29.69 24.88 -9.90
C ASP A 276 -30.61 25.98 -10.47
N ASN A 277 -30.43 26.30 -11.75
CA ASN A 277 -31.10 27.40 -12.42
C ASN A 277 -32.56 27.08 -12.76
N ASN A 278 -32.90 25.80 -12.89
CA ASN A 278 -34.24 25.34 -13.23
C ASN A 278 -35.03 24.79 -12.02
N SER A 279 -34.40 24.73 -10.84
CA SER A 279 -34.97 24.32 -9.56
C SER A 279 -35.45 22.86 -9.51
N ASN A 280 -34.78 21.94 -10.21
CA ASN A 280 -35.13 20.52 -10.23
C ASN A 280 -34.29 19.64 -9.29
N GLY A 281 -33.25 20.20 -8.65
CA GLY A 281 -32.38 19.54 -7.69
C GLY A 281 -31.36 18.56 -8.27
N ILE A 282 -31.19 18.52 -9.60
CA ILE A 282 -30.16 17.75 -10.31
C ILE A 282 -29.29 18.70 -11.13
N TYR A 283 -28.06 18.31 -11.44
CA TYR A 283 -27.20 19.11 -12.30
C TYR A 283 -27.49 18.79 -13.77
N ASP A 284 -27.93 19.79 -14.52
CA ASP A 284 -28.17 19.73 -15.95
C ASP A 284 -27.10 20.55 -16.70
N ASP A 285 -26.22 19.86 -17.44
CA ASP A 285 -25.18 20.52 -18.21
C ASP A 285 -25.76 21.49 -19.26
N GLY A 286 -25.20 22.70 -19.32
CA GLY A 286 -25.70 23.78 -20.17
C GLY A 286 -26.97 24.49 -19.69
N VAL A 287 -27.63 24.02 -18.63
CA VAL A 287 -28.75 24.70 -17.96
C VAL A 287 -28.30 25.29 -16.64
N ASP A 288 -27.61 24.49 -15.84
CA ASP A 288 -27.11 24.89 -14.52
C ASP A 288 -25.71 25.51 -14.59
N THR A 289 -25.35 26.21 -13.52
CA THR A 289 -24.03 26.84 -13.42
C THR A 289 -23.16 26.03 -12.48
N ALA A 290 -22.20 25.31 -13.03
CA ALA A 290 -21.16 24.64 -12.24
C ALA A 290 -20.40 25.67 -11.38
N LEU A 291 -20.26 25.36 -10.09
CA LEU A 291 -19.45 26.11 -9.12
C LEU A 291 -18.17 25.36 -8.74
N ASP A 292 -18.16 24.04 -8.96
CA ASP A 292 -17.06 23.13 -8.69
C ASP A 292 -16.95 22.12 -9.85
N THR A 293 -15.86 21.35 -9.89
CA THR A 293 -15.65 20.28 -10.87
C THR A 293 -14.90 19.14 -10.21
N ALA A 294 -15.47 17.93 -10.24
CA ALA A 294 -14.77 16.74 -9.77
C ALA A 294 -13.77 16.28 -10.84
N GLU A 295 -12.63 15.78 -10.38
CA GLU A 295 -11.56 15.26 -11.22
C GLU A 295 -11.44 13.75 -10.99
N ILE A 296 -11.39 12.99 -12.08
CA ILE A 296 -11.26 11.53 -12.07
C ILE A 296 -9.95 11.17 -12.77
N HIS A 297 -8.96 10.78 -11.97
CA HIS A 297 -7.58 10.51 -12.40
C HIS A 297 -7.47 9.08 -12.93
N ARG A 298 -7.22 8.94 -14.24
CA ARG A 298 -7.16 7.63 -14.92
C ARG A 298 -5.77 7.31 -15.46
N GLY A 299 -4.74 8.00 -14.98
CA GLY A 299 -3.36 7.79 -15.40
C GLY A 299 -2.97 8.57 -16.64
N GLU A 300 -1.71 8.42 -17.06
CA GLU A 300 -1.09 9.24 -18.11
C GLU A 300 -1.85 9.21 -19.45
N LEU A 301 -2.18 8.01 -19.93
CA LEU A 301 -2.76 7.81 -21.26
C LEU A 301 -4.24 8.21 -21.33
N LEU A 302 -5.03 7.83 -20.32
CA LEU A 302 -6.46 8.16 -20.27
C LEU A 302 -6.74 9.58 -19.75
N GLY A 303 -5.73 10.22 -19.15
CA GLY A 303 -5.82 11.58 -18.64
C GLY A 303 -6.75 11.72 -17.43
N ILE A 304 -7.28 12.93 -17.26
CA ILE A 304 -8.23 13.29 -16.21
C ILE A 304 -9.60 13.49 -16.85
N LYS A 305 -10.61 12.79 -16.35
CA LYS A 305 -12.01 13.06 -16.68
C LYS A 305 -12.56 14.11 -15.71
N TYR A 306 -13.10 15.20 -16.26
CA TYR A 306 -13.72 16.27 -15.49
C TYR A 306 -15.24 16.10 -15.42
N ILE A 307 -15.83 16.33 -14.25
CA ILE A 307 -17.27 16.27 -14.00
C ILE A 307 -17.74 17.63 -13.46
N PRO A 308 -18.16 18.55 -14.35
CA PRO A 308 -18.64 19.87 -13.96
C PRO A 308 -19.88 19.78 -13.05
N GLY A 309 -19.98 20.69 -12.09
CA GLY A 309 -21.12 20.75 -11.17
C GLY A 309 -21.05 19.77 -10.00
N ALA A 310 -20.02 18.92 -9.96
CA ALA A 310 -19.74 17.99 -8.87
C ALA A 310 -18.43 18.35 -8.15
N LYS A 311 -18.16 17.67 -7.04
CA LYS A 311 -16.83 17.63 -6.39
C LYS A 311 -16.47 16.22 -5.98
N ASN A 312 -15.19 15.90 -5.85
CA ASN A 312 -14.76 14.68 -5.15
C ASN A 312 -15.00 14.86 -3.64
N LEU A 313 -15.64 13.88 -3.01
CA LEU A 313 -15.80 13.84 -1.56
C LEU A 313 -14.49 13.43 -0.89
N THR A 314 -14.28 13.91 0.34
CA THR A 314 -13.16 13.51 1.20
C THR A 314 -13.62 12.45 2.21
N MET A 315 -12.73 12.02 3.10
CA MET A 315 -13.12 11.16 4.22
C MET A 315 -14.16 11.90 5.09
N ASN A 316 -15.33 11.29 5.33
CA ASN A 316 -16.37 11.83 6.21
C ASN A 316 -16.27 11.28 7.63
N SER A 317 -15.70 10.08 7.78
CA SER A 317 -15.51 9.44 9.08
C SER A 317 -14.37 8.42 9.04
N SER A 318 -13.85 8.10 10.22
CA SER A 318 -13.00 6.95 10.48
C SER A 318 -13.49 6.23 11.73
N THR A 319 -13.85 4.96 11.60
CA THR A 319 -14.40 4.14 12.67
C THR A 319 -13.44 3.00 13.00
N SER A 320 -13.11 2.84 14.28
CA SER A 320 -12.35 1.69 14.78
C SER A 320 -13.31 0.61 15.25
N LEU A 321 -13.24 -0.58 14.64
CA LEU A 321 -14.08 -1.71 15.02
C LEU A 321 -13.27 -2.69 15.87
N LEU A 322 -13.86 -3.15 16.97
CA LEU A 322 -13.21 -4.00 17.97
C LEU A 322 -13.89 -5.35 18.00
N LYS A 323 -13.20 -6.40 17.57
CA LYS A 323 -13.76 -7.75 17.60
C LYS A 323 -14.28 -8.10 18.99
N SER A 324 -15.54 -8.55 19.06
CA SER A 324 -16.23 -8.93 20.29
C SER A 324 -16.50 -7.79 21.29
N HIS A 325 -16.41 -6.52 20.88
CA HIS A 325 -16.76 -5.38 21.73
C HIS A 325 -18.28 -5.08 21.70
N PRO A 326 -18.97 -4.95 22.84
CA PRO A 326 -20.44 -4.90 22.89
C PRO A 326 -21.10 -3.73 22.15
N SER A 327 -20.38 -2.64 21.85
CA SER A 327 -20.92 -1.46 21.15
C SER A 327 -20.11 -0.98 19.94
N LEU A 328 -18.99 -1.64 19.63
CA LEU A 328 -18.07 -1.28 18.54
C LEU A 328 -17.58 -2.52 17.76
N ASP A 329 -18.29 -3.66 17.89
CA ASP A 329 -17.97 -4.84 17.10
C ASP A 329 -18.19 -4.60 15.61
N THR A 330 -17.72 -5.55 14.80
CA THR A 330 -18.06 -5.63 13.39
C THR A 330 -19.58 -5.60 13.22
N PRO A 331 -20.13 -4.87 12.24
CA PRO A 331 -21.57 -4.67 12.12
C PRO A 331 -22.30 -6.00 11.85
N ASP A 332 -23.33 -6.29 12.65
CA ASP A 332 -24.18 -7.48 12.56
C ASP A 332 -25.38 -7.28 11.61
N ASN A 333 -25.68 -6.05 11.21
CA ASN A 333 -26.76 -5.70 10.30
C ASN A 333 -26.50 -4.38 9.56
N GLU A 334 -27.34 -4.09 8.57
CA GLU A 334 -27.22 -2.93 7.69
C GLU A 334 -27.33 -1.58 8.42
N ILE A 335 -28.05 -1.52 9.55
CA ILE A 335 -28.20 -0.29 10.33
C ILE A 335 -26.88 0.01 11.07
N GLN A 336 -26.29 -1.00 11.70
CA GLN A 336 -24.97 -0.84 12.35
C GLN A 336 -23.90 -0.45 11.34
N GLN A 337 -23.88 -1.08 10.15
CA GLN A 337 -22.95 -0.72 9.08
C GLN A 337 -23.15 0.74 8.66
N MET A 338 -24.40 1.19 8.45
CA MET A 338 -24.71 2.58 8.12
C MET A 338 -24.24 3.54 9.22
N ASN A 339 -24.46 3.22 10.50
CA ASN A 339 -23.98 4.04 11.62
C ASN A 339 -22.46 4.21 11.59
N TYR A 340 -21.71 3.14 11.32
CA TYR A 340 -20.25 3.20 11.19
C TYR A 340 -19.76 3.94 9.94
N SER A 341 -20.51 3.87 8.82
CA SER A 341 -20.24 4.66 7.61
C SER A 341 -20.46 6.16 7.83
N ILE A 342 -21.53 6.54 8.56
CA ILE A 342 -21.78 7.93 8.95
C ILE A 342 -20.68 8.41 9.92
N GLY A 343 -20.30 7.55 10.88
CA GLY A 343 -19.30 7.84 11.89
C GLY A 343 -19.86 8.51 13.14
N GLY A 344 -19.05 8.56 14.20
CA GLY A 344 -19.39 9.28 15.43
C GLY A 344 -20.50 8.64 16.25
N MET A 345 -20.84 7.38 15.96
CA MET A 345 -21.93 6.64 16.60
C MET A 345 -21.48 5.22 16.95
N PHE A 346 -22.03 4.68 18.04
CA PHE A 346 -21.95 3.26 18.37
C PHE A 346 -22.87 2.44 17.46
N ALA A 347 -22.75 1.11 17.53
CA ALA A 347 -23.58 0.17 16.78
C ALA A 347 -25.10 0.47 16.90
N ASN A 348 -25.56 0.82 18.10
CA ASN A 348 -26.96 1.11 18.38
C ASN A 348 -27.45 2.50 17.91
N GLY A 349 -26.56 3.32 17.33
CA GLY A 349 -26.86 4.68 16.87
C GLY A 349 -26.70 5.76 17.93
N ASP A 350 -26.30 5.41 19.17
CA ASP A 350 -25.99 6.41 20.19
C ASP A 350 -24.71 7.17 19.80
N PRO A 351 -24.67 8.50 19.99
CA PRO A 351 -23.49 9.29 19.64
C PRO A 351 -22.30 8.93 20.54
N ILE A 352 -21.12 8.90 19.95
CA ILE A 352 -19.87 8.77 20.68
C ILE A 352 -19.53 10.12 21.30
N VAL A 353 -19.35 10.15 22.61
CA VAL A 353 -18.82 11.30 23.33
C VAL A 353 -17.35 11.05 23.62
N VAL A 354 -16.46 11.87 23.04
CA VAL A 354 -14.99 11.69 23.11
C VAL A 354 -14.51 11.51 24.55
N SER A 355 -14.99 12.33 25.49
CA SER A 355 -14.60 12.26 26.90
C SER A 355 -15.12 11.05 27.67
N GLU A 356 -16.11 10.33 27.13
CA GLU A 356 -16.76 9.18 27.78
C GLU A 356 -16.30 7.84 27.19
N LEU A 357 -15.58 7.85 26.06
CA LEU A 357 -15.09 6.65 25.42
C LEU A 357 -13.83 6.09 26.14
N ASN A 358 -14.03 5.08 26.99
CA ASN A 358 -13.02 4.50 27.88
C ASN A 358 -11.91 3.67 27.20
N ILE A 359 -11.86 3.61 25.86
CA ILE A 359 -10.76 2.97 25.09
C ILE A 359 -9.75 4.00 24.54
N GLY A 360 -10.01 5.29 24.75
CA GLY A 360 -9.10 6.38 24.39
C GLY A 360 -8.72 7.25 25.59
N ASN A 361 -7.87 8.25 25.34
CA ASN A 361 -7.46 9.25 26.32
C ASN A 361 -8.46 10.42 26.46
N GLY A 362 -9.67 10.33 25.92
CA GLY A 362 -10.58 11.48 25.81
C GLY A 362 -10.93 12.14 27.15
N ALA A 363 -11.07 11.35 28.22
CA ALA A 363 -11.28 11.87 29.57
C ALA A 363 -10.11 12.75 30.07
N GLU A 364 -8.89 12.48 29.61
CA GLU A 364 -7.67 13.21 29.98
C GLU A 364 -7.56 14.56 29.26
N LEU A 365 -8.30 14.74 28.15
CA LEU A 365 -8.29 15.98 27.36
C LEU A 365 -9.10 17.12 28.00
N GLY A 366 -9.94 16.81 28.99
CA GLY A 366 -10.81 17.79 29.65
C GLY A 366 -11.68 18.54 28.63
N ASP A 367 -11.73 19.87 28.73
CA ASP A 367 -12.56 20.72 27.86
C ASP A 367 -12.21 20.61 26.37
N ALA A 368 -10.98 20.21 26.02
CA ALA A 368 -10.56 20.04 24.63
C ALA A 368 -11.34 18.92 23.92
N ALA A 369 -11.81 17.91 24.68
CA ALA A 369 -12.63 16.81 24.16
C ALA A 369 -13.90 17.31 23.46
N ASN A 370 -14.49 18.42 23.91
CA ASN A 370 -15.73 18.98 23.36
C ASN A 370 -15.56 19.55 21.94
N SER A 371 -14.32 19.76 21.51
CA SER A 371 -13.99 20.32 20.19
C SER A 371 -13.52 19.27 19.18
N ILE A 372 -13.35 18.03 19.62
CA ILE A 372 -12.87 16.92 18.78
C ILE A 372 -14.10 16.25 18.14
N PRO A 373 -14.20 16.21 16.80
CA PRO A 373 -15.31 15.54 16.13
C PRO A 373 -15.23 14.02 16.37
N PRO A 374 -16.29 13.39 16.93
CA PRO A 374 -16.28 11.95 17.21
C PRO A 374 -16.29 11.08 15.93
N GLU A 375 -16.63 11.65 14.77
CA GLU A 375 -16.61 10.99 13.47
C GLU A 375 -15.20 10.54 13.05
N PHE A 376 -14.16 11.18 13.58
CA PHE A 376 -12.76 10.86 13.31
C PHE A 376 -12.12 10.19 14.52
N MET A 377 -12.45 8.92 14.74
CA MET A 377 -11.95 8.17 15.89
C MET A 377 -10.42 8.19 15.95
N PHE A 378 -9.92 8.61 17.12
CA PHE A 378 -8.49 8.67 17.43
C PHE A 378 -7.67 9.52 16.43
N SER A 379 -8.18 10.71 16.09
CA SER A 379 -7.56 11.69 15.20
C SER A 379 -6.32 12.41 15.77
N GLY A 380 -5.78 11.96 16.90
CA GLY A 380 -4.58 12.50 17.52
C GLY A 380 -3.29 11.97 16.88
N ASP A 381 -2.17 12.56 17.27
CA ASP A 381 -0.84 12.14 16.84
C ASP A 381 -0.14 11.34 17.94
N PRO A 382 0.07 10.01 17.77
CA PRO A 382 0.72 9.18 18.77
C PRO A 382 2.21 9.47 18.95
N VAL A 383 2.85 10.16 18.00
CA VAL A 383 4.27 10.52 18.06
C VAL A 383 4.50 11.68 19.02
N THR A 384 3.71 12.75 18.87
CA THR A 384 3.73 13.93 19.76
C THR A 384 2.92 13.72 21.03
N LYS A 385 2.02 12.73 21.05
CA LYS A 385 1.05 12.43 22.11
C LYS A 385 0.00 13.53 22.29
N GLU A 386 -0.37 14.19 21.20
CA GLU A 386 -1.37 15.25 21.18
C GLU A 386 -2.70 14.76 20.58
N GLY A 387 -3.82 15.31 21.05
CA GLY A 387 -5.16 14.99 20.55
C GLY A 387 -5.75 13.68 21.11
N TRP A 388 -6.77 13.18 20.41
CA TRP A 388 -7.48 11.96 20.82
C TRP A 388 -6.75 10.71 20.37
N LEU A 389 -6.28 9.92 21.33
CA LEU A 389 -5.44 8.75 21.11
C LEU A 389 -6.13 7.51 21.67
N LEU A 390 -6.00 6.42 20.92
CA LEU A 390 -6.34 5.10 21.39
C LEU A 390 -5.36 4.65 22.48
N THR A 391 -5.86 4.19 23.62
CA THR A 391 -5.04 3.85 24.80
C THR A 391 -4.99 2.36 25.10
N THR A 392 -5.91 1.57 24.57
CA THR A 392 -6.03 0.12 24.81
C THR A 392 -5.47 -0.72 23.66
N GLU A 393 -4.88 -1.87 23.97
CA GLU A 393 -4.45 -2.89 22.99
C GLU A 393 -5.59 -3.87 22.73
N TRP A 394 -5.89 -4.11 21.46
CA TRP A 394 -6.94 -5.02 21.01
C TRP A 394 -6.68 -5.40 19.54
N ASP A 395 -7.41 -6.41 19.06
CA ASP A 395 -7.62 -6.70 17.64
C ASP A 395 -8.57 -5.61 17.06
N TYR A 396 -8.00 -4.52 16.55
CA TYR A 396 -8.73 -3.41 15.94
C TYR A 396 -8.76 -3.50 14.43
N ARG A 397 -9.92 -3.22 13.84
CA ARG A 397 -10.03 -2.87 12.42
C ARG A 397 -10.11 -1.37 12.27
N ALA A 398 -9.58 -0.88 11.16
CA ALA A 398 -9.73 0.52 10.78
C ALA A 398 -10.60 0.61 9.52
N MET A 399 -11.65 1.41 9.60
CA MET A 399 -12.51 1.76 8.47
C MET A 399 -12.43 3.26 8.27
N LEU A 400 -12.19 3.69 7.03
CA LEU A 400 -12.48 5.06 6.61
C LEU A 400 -13.75 5.03 5.76
N SER A 401 -14.53 6.10 5.74
CA SER A 401 -15.74 6.22 4.92
C SER A 401 -15.76 7.54 4.15
N SER A 402 -16.36 7.52 2.97
CA SER A 402 -16.66 8.70 2.18
C SER A 402 -18.09 8.67 1.64
N GLY A 403 -18.80 9.77 1.84
CA GLY A 403 -20.20 9.96 1.50
C GLY A 403 -20.81 11.13 2.30
N PRO A 404 -22.12 11.35 2.20
CA PRO A 404 -23.04 10.65 1.31
C PRO A 404 -22.90 11.10 -0.15
N PHE A 405 -23.06 10.18 -1.09
CA PHE A 405 -23.27 10.48 -2.51
C PHE A 405 -24.52 9.77 -3.05
N LYS A 406 -24.96 10.15 -4.26
CA LYS A 406 -26.02 9.47 -4.99
C LYS A 406 -25.41 8.49 -5.98
N LEU A 407 -25.89 7.24 -5.99
CA LEU A 407 -25.48 6.24 -6.97
C LEU A 407 -26.64 6.02 -7.96
N SER A 408 -26.60 6.78 -9.05
CA SER A 408 -27.63 6.75 -10.10
C SER A 408 -27.29 5.71 -11.16
N ALA A 409 -28.32 5.13 -11.79
CA ALA A 409 -28.13 4.23 -12.91
C ALA A 409 -27.43 4.96 -14.08
N GLY A 410 -26.38 4.36 -14.64
CA GLY A 410 -25.61 4.93 -15.74
C GLY A 410 -24.59 6.02 -15.35
N ASP A 411 -24.55 6.46 -14.08
CA ASP A 411 -23.50 7.35 -13.56
C ASP A 411 -22.59 6.59 -12.59
N ALA A 412 -21.60 5.90 -13.15
CA ALA A 412 -20.65 5.13 -12.36
C ALA A 412 -19.74 6.07 -11.55
N VAL A 413 -19.52 5.73 -10.29
CA VAL A 413 -18.72 6.51 -9.33
C VAL A 413 -17.34 5.88 -9.19
N GLU A 414 -16.29 6.71 -9.30
CA GLU A 414 -14.91 6.26 -9.24
C GLU A 414 -14.20 6.70 -7.96
N VAL A 415 -13.60 5.74 -7.26
CA VAL A 415 -12.88 5.95 -6.00
C VAL A 415 -11.47 5.39 -6.13
N ILE A 416 -10.46 6.11 -5.63
CA ILE A 416 -9.08 5.63 -5.57
C ILE A 416 -8.60 5.67 -4.13
N THR A 417 -8.05 4.54 -3.68
CA THR A 417 -7.47 4.36 -2.35
C THR A 417 -6.05 3.82 -2.47
N SER A 418 -5.28 3.92 -1.40
CA SER A 418 -3.98 3.24 -1.28
C SER A 418 -3.87 2.45 0.00
N TYR A 419 -2.95 1.49 0.01
CA TYR A 419 -2.37 0.85 1.18
C TYR A 419 -0.86 1.06 1.12
N ASN A 420 -0.26 1.59 2.18
CA ASN A 420 1.17 1.83 2.21
C ASN A 420 1.81 1.48 3.55
N VAL A 421 3.06 1.03 3.49
CA VAL A 421 3.79 0.54 4.67
C VAL A 421 5.03 1.40 4.90
N GLY A 422 5.10 2.01 6.08
CA GLY A 422 6.27 2.75 6.54
C GLY A 422 7.02 2.00 7.64
N ARG A 423 8.34 1.94 7.54
CA ARG A 423 9.20 1.38 8.59
C ARG A 423 10.39 2.28 8.84
N SER A 424 10.73 2.50 10.11
CA SER A 424 11.88 3.34 10.51
C SER A 424 12.64 2.68 11.66
N ASP A 425 13.31 3.45 12.53
CA ASP A 425 14.17 2.92 13.60
C ASP A 425 13.41 2.45 14.85
N SER A 426 12.12 2.82 14.96
CA SER A 426 11.23 2.52 16.08
C SER A 426 9.78 2.49 15.65
N ALA A 427 8.92 1.90 16.48
CA ALA A 427 7.48 1.78 16.24
C ALA A 427 6.80 3.14 15.95
N LEU A 428 7.08 4.18 16.75
CA LEU A 428 6.49 5.51 16.55
C LEU A 428 7.12 6.25 15.35
N SER A 429 8.42 6.09 15.08
CA SER A 429 9.01 6.66 13.87
C SER A 429 8.50 5.99 12.59
N SER A 430 8.03 4.72 12.66
CA SER A 430 7.37 4.06 11.54
C SER A 430 6.03 4.71 11.19
N VAL A 431 5.30 5.28 12.17
CA VAL A 431 4.11 6.10 11.91
C VAL A 431 4.48 7.34 11.09
N VAL A 432 5.57 8.02 11.44
CA VAL A 432 6.08 9.17 10.68
C VAL A 432 6.44 8.75 9.26
N ALA A 433 7.13 7.63 9.09
CA ALA A 433 7.49 7.10 7.78
C ALA A 433 6.24 6.77 6.93
N ALA A 434 5.24 6.10 7.52
CA ALA A 434 4.01 5.76 6.80
C ALA A 434 3.25 7.02 6.34
N LYS A 435 3.14 8.04 7.21
CA LYS A 435 2.52 9.33 6.85
C LYS A 435 3.29 10.08 5.77
N GLU A 436 4.63 10.03 5.80
CA GLU A 436 5.45 10.66 4.76
C GLU A 436 5.28 9.98 3.40
N ILE A 437 5.22 8.64 3.39
CA ILE A 437 4.89 7.87 2.19
C ILE A 437 3.49 8.27 1.69
N THR A 438 2.49 8.38 2.56
CA THR A 438 1.14 8.82 2.19
C THR A 438 1.12 10.21 1.54
N LYS A 439 1.93 11.17 1.99
CA LYS A 439 2.06 12.48 1.32
C LYS A 439 2.62 12.33 -0.10
N ASN A 440 3.68 11.53 -0.27
CA ASN A 440 4.29 11.30 -1.58
C ASN A 440 3.30 10.60 -2.54
N ILE A 441 2.48 9.70 -2.03
CA ILE A 441 1.39 9.05 -2.78
C ILE A 441 0.36 10.08 -3.27
N ILE A 442 -0.04 11.02 -2.39
CA ILE A 442 -0.95 12.11 -2.77
C ILE A 442 -0.33 12.95 -3.89
N GLU A 443 0.96 13.30 -3.80
CA GLU A 443 1.65 14.04 -4.88
C GLU A 443 1.72 13.26 -6.22
N VAL A 444 1.76 11.93 -6.16
CA VAL A 444 1.72 11.07 -7.36
C VAL A 444 0.32 11.03 -7.95
N TYR A 445 -0.70 10.91 -7.09
CA TYR A 445 -2.10 11.00 -7.48
C TYR A 445 -2.43 12.37 -8.10
N ASP A 446 -2.02 13.48 -7.49
CA ASP A 446 -2.26 14.86 -7.95
C ASP A 446 -1.66 15.12 -9.34
N ARG A 447 -0.58 14.40 -9.69
CA ARG A 447 0.03 14.42 -11.02
C ARG A 447 -0.64 13.47 -12.01
N ASN A 448 -1.80 12.91 -11.66
CA ASN A 448 -2.51 11.88 -12.42
C ASN A 448 -1.61 10.70 -12.77
N PHE A 449 -0.80 10.27 -11.79
CA PHE A 449 0.16 9.17 -11.94
C PHE A 449 1.20 9.39 -13.06
N THR A 450 1.42 10.64 -13.49
CA THR A 450 2.43 10.99 -14.49
C THR A 450 3.75 11.41 -13.85
N ASN A 451 4.84 11.36 -14.62
CA ASN A 451 6.15 11.85 -14.20
C ASN A 451 6.59 11.31 -12.84
N ILE A 452 6.28 10.04 -12.59
CA ILE A 452 6.65 9.37 -11.34
C ILE A 452 8.17 9.45 -11.22
N PRO A 453 8.72 10.12 -10.19
CA PRO A 453 10.14 10.34 -10.09
C PRO A 453 10.84 8.98 -9.98
N VAL A 454 11.52 8.55 -11.03
CA VAL A 454 12.58 7.56 -10.88
C VAL A 454 13.66 8.23 -10.03
N ASP A 455 13.92 7.69 -8.83
CA ASP A 455 14.78 8.33 -7.84
C ASP A 455 16.07 8.90 -8.47
N VAL A 456 16.36 10.16 -8.16
CA VAL A 456 17.71 10.71 -8.26
C VAL A 456 18.48 10.10 -7.11
N LYS A 457 18.94 8.85 -7.31
CA LYS A 457 19.78 8.07 -6.39
C LYS A 457 20.00 8.79 -5.08
N ARG A 458 19.15 8.54 -4.08
CA ARG A 458 19.56 8.80 -2.71
C ARG A 458 20.82 7.99 -2.52
N LYS A 459 21.98 8.65 -2.56
CA LYS A 459 23.27 8.00 -2.37
C LYS A 459 23.21 7.36 -0.99
N GLU A 460 22.91 6.06 -0.95
CA GLU A 460 23.74 5.19 -0.13
C GLU A 460 25.16 5.64 -0.44
N ASN A 461 25.94 5.99 0.59
CA ASN A 461 27.34 6.33 0.45
C ASN A 461 28.10 5.07 0.03
N ILE A 462 27.85 4.60 -1.20
CA ILE A 462 28.67 3.65 -1.93
C ILE A 462 30.01 4.36 -2.03
N PRO A 463 31.04 3.86 -1.35
CA PRO A 463 32.34 4.49 -1.37
C PRO A 463 32.79 4.58 -2.82
N SER A 464 33.22 5.76 -3.27
CA SER A 464 33.68 5.96 -4.65
C SER A 464 35.01 5.25 -4.93
N GLU A 465 35.68 4.75 -3.89
CA GLU A 465 36.98 4.12 -3.97
C GLU A 465 37.15 3.03 -2.89
N PHE A 466 38.05 2.08 -3.18
CA PHE A 466 38.57 1.18 -2.15
C PHE A 466 39.46 1.98 -1.20
N SER A 467 39.32 1.76 0.11
CA SER A 467 40.19 2.43 1.09
C SER A 467 40.42 1.56 2.33
N LEU A 468 41.61 1.67 2.92
CA LEU A 468 41.94 1.09 4.23
C LEU A 468 42.26 2.23 5.21
N ALA A 469 41.41 2.42 6.21
CA ALA A 469 41.59 3.45 7.22
C ALA A 469 42.73 3.08 8.20
N GLN A 470 43.28 4.10 8.85
CA GLN A 470 44.17 3.89 10.00
C GLN A 470 43.38 3.27 11.15
N ASN A 471 43.95 2.24 11.79
CA ASN A 471 43.32 1.58 12.94
C ASN A 471 43.15 2.58 14.10
N TYR A 472 42.05 2.46 14.86
CA TYR A 472 41.79 3.32 16.01
C TYR A 472 41.34 2.51 17.23
N PRO A 473 41.96 2.71 18.42
CA PRO A 473 43.08 3.61 18.68
C PRO A 473 44.39 3.14 17.99
N ASN A 474 45.37 4.03 17.81
CA ASN A 474 46.75 3.71 17.42
C ASN A 474 47.71 4.78 17.99
N PRO A 475 48.55 4.45 18.99
CA PRO A 475 48.84 3.10 19.48
C PRO A 475 47.64 2.45 20.20
N PHE A 476 47.59 1.11 20.24
CA PHE A 476 46.47 0.36 20.83
C PHE A 476 46.92 -0.65 21.89
N ASN A 477 46.01 -1.05 22.78
CA ASN A 477 46.24 -2.03 23.87
C ASN A 477 44.95 -2.73 24.33
N PRO A 478 44.83 -4.06 24.24
CA PRO A 478 45.35 -4.91 23.16
C PRO A 478 44.43 -4.88 21.93
N THR A 479 43.32 -4.14 21.96
CA THR A 479 42.30 -4.14 20.90
C THR A 479 42.27 -2.84 20.08
N THR A 480 41.94 -2.95 18.79
CA THR A 480 41.76 -1.82 17.88
C THR A 480 40.73 -2.15 16.81
N THR A 481 40.11 -1.12 16.21
CA THR A 481 39.16 -1.29 15.10
C THR A 481 39.81 -0.83 13.80
N ILE A 482 39.69 -1.66 12.76
CA ILE A 482 40.17 -1.37 11.40
C ILE A 482 38.95 -1.20 10.50
N LYS A 483 38.85 -0.03 9.85
CA LYS A 483 37.78 0.30 8.90
C LYS A 483 38.29 0.25 7.46
N TYR A 484 37.46 -0.21 6.53
CA TYR A 484 37.79 -0.25 5.11
C TYR A 484 36.54 -0.19 4.22
N SER A 485 36.73 0.20 2.96
CA SER A 485 35.66 0.47 2.01
C SER A 485 35.84 -0.36 0.73
N ILE A 486 34.74 -0.86 0.17
CA ILE A 486 34.68 -1.64 -1.07
C ILE A 486 33.73 -0.95 -2.05
N THR A 487 34.24 -0.53 -3.21
CA THR A 487 33.47 0.28 -4.18
C THR A 487 32.70 -0.55 -5.22
N THR A 488 33.25 -1.70 -5.65
CA THR A 488 32.61 -2.62 -6.60
C THR A 488 32.69 -4.05 -6.07
N PRO A 489 31.58 -4.83 -6.09
CA PRO A 489 31.61 -6.22 -5.65
C PRO A 489 32.59 -7.05 -6.51
N PRO A 490 33.48 -7.86 -5.91
CA PRO A 490 34.20 -8.89 -6.64
C PRO A 490 33.20 -9.88 -7.23
N GLN A 491 33.13 -9.97 -8.56
CA GLN A 491 32.39 -11.05 -9.22
C GLN A 491 33.14 -12.38 -9.01
N PRO A 492 32.45 -13.52 -8.82
CA PRO A 492 33.10 -14.82 -8.97
C PRO A 492 33.48 -15.01 -10.46
N PHE A 493 34.74 -15.34 -10.75
CA PHE A 493 35.07 -16.00 -12.02
C PHE A 493 34.70 -17.50 -11.91
N PRO A 494 34.31 -18.15 -13.02
CA PRO A 494 33.58 -19.41 -13.00
C PRO A 494 34.44 -20.54 -12.46
N SER A 495 33.77 -21.49 -11.80
CA SER A 495 34.28 -22.82 -11.50
C SER A 495 34.90 -23.45 -12.75
N GLN A 496 36.19 -23.79 -12.72
CA GLN A 496 36.79 -25.07 -13.15
C GLN A 496 38.30 -25.07 -12.79
N GLY A 497 38.77 -26.13 -12.13
CA GLY A 497 40.20 -26.43 -11.96
C GLY A 497 40.77 -26.21 -10.56
N GLU A 498 40.77 -27.29 -9.77
CA GLU A 498 41.73 -27.65 -8.71
C GLU A 498 42.34 -26.52 -7.84
N GLY A 499 41.81 -26.40 -6.61
CA GLY A 499 42.69 -26.42 -5.43
C GLY A 499 43.22 -25.11 -4.83
N VAL A 500 42.60 -23.93 -5.03
CA VAL A 500 43.00 -22.73 -4.27
C VAL A 500 41.80 -21.88 -3.81
N SER A 501 41.49 -21.90 -2.51
CA SER A 501 40.54 -20.99 -1.85
C SER A 501 41.20 -19.65 -1.51
N LYS A 502 41.08 -18.65 -2.38
CA LYS A 502 41.40 -17.25 -2.04
C LYS A 502 40.11 -16.45 -1.90
N GLY A 503 39.85 -15.91 -0.72
CA GLY A 503 38.78 -14.93 -0.54
C GLY A 503 39.05 -13.68 -1.37
N PHE A 504 38.03 -13.16 -2.01
CA PHE A 504 38.14 -12.01 -2.92
C PHE A 504 38.49 -10.71 -2.19
N VAL A 505 38.27 -10.66 -0.87
CA VAL A 505 38.74 -9.61 0.04
C VAL A 505 39.50 -10.28 1.18
N THR A 506 40.75 -9.85 1.40
CA THR A 506 41.57 -10.31 2.51
C THR A 506 42.11 -9.14 3.32
N LEU A 507 42.01 -9.24 4.65
CA LEU A 507 42.63 -8.33 5.59
C LEU A 507 43.50 -9.14 6.54
N LYS A 508 44.82 -8.97 6.44
CA LYS A 508 45.82 -9.77 7.16
C LYS A 508 46.78 -8.86 7.92
N VAL A 509 47.30 -9.36 9.05
CA VAL A 509 48.27 -8.68 9.91
C VAL A 509 49.62 -9.36 9.81
N TYR A 510 50.69 -8.57 9.77
CA TYR A 510 52.08 -8.98 9.60
C TYR A 510 52.99 -8.31 10.65
N ASP A 511 54.05 -8.99 11.04
CA ASP A 511 55.12 -8.41 11.84
C ASP A 511 56.16 -7.64 11.00
N ILE A 512 57.18 -7.06 11.65
CA ILE A 512 58.24 -6.28 10.98
C ILE A 512 59.12 -7.11 10.01
N LEU A 513 59.13 -8.43 10.15
CA LEU A 513 59.84 -9.35 9.25
C LEU A 513 58.94 -9.80 8.08
N GLY A 514 57.70 -9.32 8.02
CA GLY A 514 56.73 -9.69 6.99
C GLY A 514 56.08 -11.06 7.22
N ARG A 515 56.20 -11.64 8.42
CA ARG A 515 55.51 -12.89 8.77
C ARG A 515 54.05 -12.58 9.09
N GLU A 516 53.12 -13.33 8.50
CA GLU A 516 51.69 -13.23 8.82
C GLU A 516 51.44 -13.70 10.25
N VAL A 517 50.79 -12.88 11.06
CA VAL A 517 50.46 -13.17 12.47
C VAL A 517 48.96 -13.31 12.72
N ALA A 518 48.10 -12.77 11.83
CA ALA A 518 46.65 -12.98 11.89
C ALA A 518 45.99 -12.78 10.52
N THR A 519 44.89 -13.48 10.26
CA THR A 519 43.94 -13.19 9.17
C THR A 519 42.64 -12.72 9.79
N LEU A 520 42.22 -11.48 9.53
CA LEU A 520 41.00 -10.86 10.08
C LEU A 520 39.80 -11.04 9.16
N VAL A 521 40.04 -11.03 7.84
CA VAL A 521 39.00 -11.20 6.82
C VAL A 521 39.57 -12.04 5.67
N ASN A 522 38.78 -13.01 5.20
CA ASN A 522 39.08 -13.82 4.01
C ASN A 522 37.76 -14.35 3.41
N LYS A 523 36.95 -13.48 2.79
CA LYS A 523 35.64 -13.83 2.24
C LYS A 523 35.24 -12.94 1.06
N ALA A 524 34.15 -13.29 0.38
CA ALA A 524 33.49 -12.39 -0.56
C ALA A 524 32.70 -11.32 0.22
N GLN A 525 32.72 -10.07 -0.25
CA GLN A 525 31.98 -8.95 0.33
C GLN A 525 31.40 -8.08 -0.79
N LYS A 526 30.19 -7.55 -0.57
CA LYS A 526 29.53 -6.60 -1.48
C LYS A 526 30.23 -5.23 -1.43
N SER A 527 29.81 -4.28 -2.25
CA SER A 527 30.20 -2.88 -2.08
C SER A 527 29.63 -2.33 -0.76
N GLY A 528 30.43 -1.56 -0.03
CA GLY A 528 30.04 -1.00 1.27
C GLY A 528 31.22 -0.63 2.15
N ASN A 529 30.92 -0.04 3.31
CA ASN A 529 31.88 0.24 4.37
C ASN A 529 31.87 -0.90 5.40
N TYR A 530 33.04 -1.29 5.87
CA TYR A 530 33.23 -2.42 6.80
C TYR A 530 34.13 -2.02 7.97
N GLU A 531 33.90 -2.65 9.11
CA GLU A 531 34.78 -2.57 10.27
C GLU A 531 35.05 -3.97 10.84
N VAL A 532 36.28 -4.16 11.33
CA VAL A 532 36.69 -5.38 12.02
C VAL A 532 37.48 -5.02 13.27
N GLN A 533 37.22 -5.72 14.36
CA GLN A 533 37.99 -5.60 15.59
C GLN A 533 39.18 -6.57 15.54
N PHE A 534 40.35 -6.11 15.94
CA PHE A 534 41.55 -6.92 16.10
C PHE A 534 41.96 -6.96 17.57
N ASP A 535 42.09 -8.16 18.13
CA ASP A 535 42.64 -8.41 19.47
C ASP A 535 44.05 -8.98 19.35
N ALA A 536 45.03 -8.26 19.89
CA ALA A 536 46.45 -8.60 19.86
C ALA A 536 46.98 -9.09 21.22
N SER A 537 46.11 -9.63 22.07
CA SER A 537 46.47 -10.12 23.41
C SER A 537 47.60 -11.16 23.40
N ASP A 538 47.80 -11.90 22.32
CA ASP A 538 48.86 -12.91 22.21
C ASP A 538 50.15 -12.39 21.53
N LEU A 539 50.22 -11.09 21.24
CA LEU A 539 51.34 -10.46 20.53
C LEU A 539 52.19 -9.55 21.44
N THR A 540 53.49 -9.44 21.17
CA THR A 540 54.40 -8.56 21.92
C THR A 540 54.27 -7.11 21.50
N SER A 541 54.53 -6.14 22.41
CA SER A 541 54.60 -4.72 22.05
C SER A 541 55.55 -4.48 20.87
N GLY A 542 55.13 -3.69 19.89
CA GLY A 542 55.90 -3.52 18.67
C GLY A 542 55.11 -2.98 17.49
N VAL A 543 55.82 -2.83 16.37
CA VAL A 543 55.25 -2.36 15.11
C VAL A 543 54.72 -3.55 14.31
N TYR A 544 53.46 -3.43 13.88
CA TYR A 544 52.79 -4.37 13.00
C TYR A 544 52.25 -3.66 11.76
N PHE A 545 52.00 -4.42 10.71
CA PHE A 545 51.40 -3.94 9.48
C PHE A 545 50.13 -4.73 9.19
N TYR A 546 49.08 -4.06 8.75
CA TYR A 546 47.88 -4.74 8.25
C TYR A 546 47.64 -4.35 6.80
N LYS A 547 47.22 -5.33 6.01
CA LYS A 547 47.15 -5.25 4.56
C LYS A 547 45.77 -5.68 4.09
N LEU A 548 45.07 -4.78 3.42
CA LEU A 548 43.85 -5.07 2.68
C LEU A 548 44.22 -5.41 1.25
N ASN A 549 43.68 -6.51 0.74
CA ASN A 549 43.83 -6.93 -0.63
C ASN A 549 42.47 -7.34 -1.19
N VAL A 550 42.05 -6.66 -2.26
CA VAL A 550 40.78 -6.86 -2.96
C VAL A 550 41.04 -7.22 -4.42
N TYR A 551 40.53 -8.37 -4.84
CA TYR A 551 40.62 -8.84 -6.22
C TYR A 551 39.37 -8.40 -6.99
N ALA A 552 39.49 -7.43 -7.91
CA ALA A 552 38.38 -6.94 -8.74
C ALA A 552 38.61 -7.25 -10.23
N PRO A 553 37.60 -7.74 -10.98
CA PRO A 553 37.68 -7.89 -12.44
C PRO A 553 37.96 -6.55 -13.13
N GLY A 554 38.74 -6.57 -14.22
CA GLY A 554 38.95 -5.38 -15.07
C GLY A 554 40.05 -4.41 -14.62
N ARG A 555 40.62 -4.57 -13.41
CA ARG A 555 41.82 -3.83 -12.97
C ARG A 555 43.02 -4.77 -12.93
N ALA A 556 43.95 -4.63 -13.87
CA ALA A 556 45.21 -5.36 -13.82
C ALA A 556 45.94 -5.04 -12.50
N GLY A 557 45.97 -6.00 -11.57
CA GLY A 557 46.69 -5.90 -10.28
C GLY A 557 45.87 -5.86 -8.99
N GLY A 558 44.53 -5.78 -9.01
CA GLY A 558 43.71 -5.67 -7.80
C GLY A 558 43.92 -4.36 -6.99
N PHE A 559 43.31 -4.23 -5.82
CA PHE A 559 43.58 -3.16 -4.85
C PHE A 559 44.36 -3.72 -3.66
N VAL A 560 45.49 -3.10 -3.33
CA VAL A 560 46.32 -3.49 -2.19
C VAL A 560 46.73 -2.24 -1.43
N GLU A 561 46.37 -2.16 -0.15
CA GLU A 561 46.81 -1.07 0.74
C GLU A 561 47.33 -1.66 2.06
N THR A 562 48.44 -1.12 2.54
CA THR A 562 49.08 -1.53 3.81
C THR A 562 49.20 -0.32 4.73
N LYS A 563 48.85 -0.50 6.00
CA LYS A 563 48.99 0.52 7.05
C LYS A 563 49.78 -0.03 8.23
N LYS A 564 50.40 0.87 8.99
CA LYS A 564 51.24 0.58 10.15
C LYS A 564 50.45 0.82 11.44
N MET A 565 50.49 -0.15 12.36
CA MET A 565 49.94 -0.03 13.71
C MET A 565 51.01 -0.27 14.78
N LEU A 566 50.87 0.41 15.92
CA LEU A 566 51.76 0.28 17.07
C LEU A 566 51.00 -0.33 18.24
N LEU A 567 51.37 -1.55 18.63
CA LEU A 567 50.86 -2.20 19.84
C LEU A 567 51.71 -1.75 21.03
N LEU A 568 51.06 -1.15 22.03
CA LEU A 568 51.67 -0.87 23.33
C LEU A 568 51.01 -1.78 24.36
N ARG A 569 51.81 -2.51 25.13
CA ARG A 569 51.33 -3.20 26.33
C ARG A 569 51.73 -2.42 27.56
#